data_AF-A0A661T7A9-F1
#
_entry.id   AF-A0A661T7A9-F1
#
_cell.length_a   1.000
_cell.length_b   1.000
_cell.length_c   1.000
_cell.angle_alpha   90.00
_cell.angle_beta   90.00
_cell.angle_gamma   90.00
#
_symmetry.space_group_name_H-M   'P 1'
#
loop_
_entity.id
_entity.type
_entity.pdbx_description
1 polymer ?
#
loop_
_entity_poly.entity_id
_entity_poly.type
_entity_poly.pdbx_seq_one_letter_code
_entity_poly.pdbx_strand_id
1 'polypeptide(L)' 'MIPKFKKILFPTDLSEHARYSFKYAASVAALYKASIVILHVMGEDPARSTRDMLSVFLGSEKIKELEKE' A
#
# COMPACT_ATOMS: atom_id res chain seq x y z
N MET A 1 11.04 -21.54 -19.20
CA MET A 1 9.61 -21.20 -19.05
C MET A 1 9.51 -19.79 -18.47
N ILE A 2 8.67 -18.91 -19.03
CA ILE A 2 8.53 -17.53 -18.54
C ILE A 2 7.51 -17.50 -17.38
N PRO A 3 7.79 -16.82 -16.24
CA PRO A 3 6.86 -16.71 -15.13
C PRO A 3 5.53 -16.06 -15.53
N LYS A 4 4.39 -16.57 -15.05
CA LYS A 4 3.08 -15.92 -15.18
C LYS A 4 2.70 -15.24 -13.86
N PHE A 5 3.05 -13.98 -13.72
CA PHE A 5 2.66 -13.19 -12.55
C PHE A 5 1.15 -13.03 -12.52
N LYS A 6 0.51 -13.37 -11.38
CA LYS A 6 -0.94 -13.16 -11.15
C LYS A 6 -1.21 -12.02 -10.18
N LYS A 7 -0.29 -11.80 -9.24
CA LYS A 7 -0.37 -10.78 -8.20
C LYS A 7 1.03 -10.24 -7.92
N ILE A 8 1.17 -8.92 -7.86
CA ILE A 8 2.43 -8.20 -7.62
C ILE A 8 2.27 -7.41 -6.33
N LEU A 9 3.20 -7.58 -5.38
CA LEU A 9 3.28 -6.73 -4.20
C LEU A 9 4.17 -5.53 -4.52
N PHE A 10 3.62 -4.33 -4.40
CA PHE A 10 4.36 -3.08 -4.49
C PHE A 10 4.48 -2.44 -3.10
N PRO A 11 5.58 -2.69 -2.38
CA PRO A 11 5.86 -1.98 -1.14
C PRO A 11 6.28 -0.54 -1.47
N THR A 12 5.76 0.42 -0.72
CA THR A 12 6.04 1.84 -0.93
C THR A 12 6.20 2.58 0.39
N ASP A 13 7.19 3.47 0.42
CA ASP A 13 7.38 4.50 1.44
C ASP A 13 6.68 5.81 1.07
N LEU A 14 5.89 5.82 -0.02
CA LEU A 14 5.21 6.98 -0.59
C LEU A 14 6.15 8.12 -1.03
N SER A 15 7.44 7.86 -1.19
CA SER A 15 8.41 8.83 -1.70
C SER A 15 8.20 9.12 -3.19
N GLU A 16 8.73 10.25 -3.68
CA GLU A 16 8.75 10.52 -5.12
C GLU A 16 9.54 9.47 -5.90
N HIS A 17 10.55 8.86 -5.28
CA HIS A 17 11.38 7.84 -5.90
C HIS A 17 10.61 6.52 -6.10
N ALA A 18 9.72 6.17 -5.16
CA ALA A 18 8.85 4.99 -5.29
C ALA A 18 7.94 5.06 -6.52
N ARG A 19 7.66 6.27 -7.05
CA ARG A 19 6.86 6.47 -8.28
C ARG A 19 7.47 5.76 -9.49
N TYR A 20 8.79 5.69 -9.61
CA TYR A 20 9.45 5.02 -10.74
C TYR A 20 9.26 3.50 -10.66
N SER A 21 9.45 2.93 -9.46
CA SER A 21 9.20 1.52 -9.19
C SER A 21 7.73 1.14 -9.41
N PHE A 22 6.80 2.03 -9.05
CA PHE A 22 5.37 1.82 -9.32
C PHE A 22 5.06 1.73 -10.81
N LYS A 23 5.63 2.62 -11.64
CA LYS A 23 5.45 2.58 -13.10
C LYS A 23 5.88 1.23 -13.69
N TYR A 24 6.97 0.67 -13.17
CA TYR A 24 7.43 -0.65 -13.58
C TYR A 24 6.49 -1.76 -13.12
N ALA A 25 6.05 -1.75 -11.85
CA ALA A 25 5.07 -2.71 -11.36
C ALA A 25 3.76 -2.67 -12.18
N ALA A 26 3.29 -1.48 -12.52
CA ALA A 26 2.10 -1.26 -13.36
C ALA A 26 2.26 -1.80 -14.79
N SER A 27 3.41 -1.60 -15.43
CA SER A 27 3.66 -2.11 -16.78
C SER A 27 3.71 -3.65 -16.80
N VAL A 28 4.36 -4.27 -15.81
CA VAL A 28 4.38 -5.72 -15.66
C VAL A 28 2.98 -6.26 -15.35
N ALA A 29 2.23 -5.61 -14.46
CA ALA A 29 0.85 -6.00 -14.17
C ALA A 29 -0.04 -5.96 -15.42
N ALA A 30 0.07 -4.91 -16.22
CA ALA A 30 -0.66 -4.77 -17.48
C ALA A 30 -0.31 -5.88 -18.48
N LEU A 31 0.99 -6.17 -18.65
CA LEU A 31 1.48 -7.22 -19.56
C LEU A 31 0.94 -8.60 -19.18
N TYR A 32 0.90 -8.92 -17.88
CA TYR A 32 0.50 -10.24 -17.39
C TYR A 32 -0.97 -10.34 -16.96
N LYS A 33 -1.75 -9.25 -17.09
CA LYS A 33 -3.10 -9.13 -16.50
C LYS A 33 -3.11 -9.48 -15.00
N ALA A 34 -2.07 -9.07 -14.30
CA ALA A 34 -1.89 -9.29 -12.87
C ALA A 34 -2.54 -8.17 -12.05
N SER A 35 -2.96 -8.48 -10.82
CA SER A 35 -3.37 -7.49 -9.83
C SER A 35 -2.16 -6.92 -9.10
N ILE A 36 -2.19 -5.65 -8.69
CA ILE A 36 -1.19 -5.06 -7.79
C ILE A 36 -1.79 -4.91 -6.39
N VAL A 37 -1.04 -5.33 -5.37
CA VAL A 37 -1.28 -4.98 -3.98
C VAL A 37 -0.30 -3.89 -3.62
N ILE A 38 -0.79 -2.73 -3.22
CA ILE A 38 0.03 -1.61 -2.74
C ILE A 38 0.12 -1.75 -1.21
N LEU A 39 1.34 -1.77 -0.68
CA LEU A 39 1.60 -1.89 0.75
C LEU A 39 2.43 -0.70 1.22
N HIS A 40 1.89 0.05 2.17
CA HIS A 40 2.63 1.05 2.94
C HIS A 40 2.67 0.60 4.39
N VAL A 41 3.86 0.65 5.00
CA VAL A 41 4.06 0.34 6.42
C VAL A 41 4.16 1.65 7.17
N MET A 42 3.26 1.84 8.15
CA MET A 42 3.29 2.99 9.05
C MET A 42 4.19 2.67 10.25
N GLY A 43 4.87 3.69 10.79
CA GLY A 43 5.58 3.54 12.06
C GLY A 43 4.62 3.31 13.23
N GLU A 44 5.18 2.87 14.37
CA GLU A 44 4.40 2.54 15.59
C GLU A 44 3.57 3.71 16.13
N ASP A 45 4.07 4.94 15.99
CA ASP A 45 3.37 6.17 16.38
C ASP A 45 3.18 7.10 15.17
N PRO A 46 2.14 6.88 14.35
CA PRO A 46 1.85 7.75 13.23
C PRO A 46 1.43 9.14 13.73
N ALA A 47 1.83 10.18 13.00
CA ALA A 47 1.44 11.56 13.30
C ALA A 47 -0.09 11.68 13.48
N ARG A 48 -0.52 12.56 14.39
CA ARG A 48 -1.95 12.77 14.69
C ARG A 48 -2.78 13.03 13.43
N SER A 49 -2.25 13.81 12.49
CA SER A 49 -2.90 14.07 11.20
C SER A 49 -3.16 12.79 10.40
N THR A 50 -2.22 11.85 10.40
CA THR A 50 -2.39 10.53 9.78
C THR A 50 -3.48 9.73 10.50
N ARG A 51 -3.50 9.72 11.84
CA ARG A 51 -4.55 9.04 12.62
C ARG A 51 -5.95 9.61 12.35
N ASP A 52 -6.07 10.93 12.35
CA ASP A 52 -7.33 11.63 12.09
C ASP A 52 -7.84 11.29 10.68
N MET A 53 -6.93 11.31 9.69
CA MET A 53 -7.23 10.93 8.32
C MET A 53 -7.69 9.46 8.22
N LEU A 54 -6.99 8.54 8.87
CA LEU A 54 -7.36 7.12 8.89
C LEU A 54 -8.73 6.89 9.56
N SER A 55 -9.05 7.64 10.61
CA SER A 55 -10.35 7.58 11.28
C SER A 55 -11.50 7.99 10.36
N VAL A 56 -11.26 8.95 9.46
CA VAL A 56 -12.23 9.34 8.42
C VAL A 56 -12.39 8.24 7.36
N PHE A 57 -11.29 7.61 6.93
CA PHE A 57 -11.33 6.61 5.85
C PHE A 57 -11.81 5.22 6.29
N LEU A 58 -11.38 4.75 7.46
CA LEU A 58 -11.65 3.40 7.96
C LEU A 58 -12.78 3.37 8.99
N GLY A 59 -13.20 4.53 9.50
CA GLY A 59 -14.10 4.65 10.63
C GLY A 59 -13.36 4.59 11.97
N SER A 60 -13.85 5.34 12.95
CA SER A 60 -13.26 5.44 14.29
C SER A 60 -13.20 4.10 15.02
N GLU A 61 -14.19 3.22 14.83
CA GLU A 61 -14.22 1.91 15.48
C GLU A 61 -13.11 0.98 14.99
N LYS A 62 -12.79 1.02 13.68
CA LYS A 62 -11.72 0.20 13.12
C LYS A 62 -10.33 0.67 13.58
N ILE A 63 -10.16 1.98 13.77
CA ILE A 63 -8.92 2.54 14.32
C ILE A 63 -8.71 2.16 15.78
N LYS A 64 -9.76 2.25 16.61
CA LYS A 64 -9.70 1.82 18.01
C LYS A 64 -9.37 0.33 18.18
N GLU A 65 -9.74 -0.52 17.22
CA GLU A 65 -9.37 -1.94 17.22
C GLU A 65 -7.87 -2.12 16.96
N LEU A 66 -7.32 -1.38 16.00
CA LEU A 66 -5.89 -1.40 15.66
C LEU A 66 -4.99 -0.84 16.76
N GLU A 67 -5.51 0.05 17.61
CA GLU A 67 -4.79 0.61 18.77
C GLU A 67 -4.78 -0.31 20.01
N LYS A 68 -5.57 -1.39 20.00
CA LYS A 68 -5.67 -2.35 21.12
C LYS A 68 -4.71 -3.54 20.99
N GLU A 69 -4.10 -3.72 19.82
CA GLU A 69 -3.04 -4.71 19.56
C GLU A 69 -1.65 -4.10 19.79
#